data_AF-B8CK87-F1
#
_entry.id   AF-B8CK87-F1
#
_cell.length_a   1.000
_cell.length_b   1.000
_cell.length_c   1.000
_cell.angle_alpha   90.00
_cell.angle_beta   90.00
_cell.angle_gamma   90.00
#
_symmetry.space_group_name_H-M   'P 1'
#
loop_
_entity.id
_entity.type
_entity.pdbx_description
1 polymer ?
#
loop_
_entity_poly.entity_id
_entity_poly.type
_entity_poly.pdbx_seq_one_letter_code
_entity_poly.pdbx_strand_id
1 'polypeptide(L)'
;MVFVITAAMVFTDTGAKSATGLAVSLSLIAMVWNYIYNLGFDRIFGQNRIQRSLRMRLGHGLGFELGMIVATLPLMMWVLQLDFWTVFIMDLGVVIFFLVYAIIFNWVYDVIRERFFLSQVSNSNTITQPVKPTA
;
A
#
# COMPACT_ATOMS: atom_id res chain seq x y z
N MET A 1 -9.25 -4.57 4.97
CA MET A 1 -10.12 -4.37 6.15
C MET A 1 -11.20 -5.44 6.27
N VAL A 2 -12.15 -5.57 5.33
CA VAL A 2 -13.21 -6.60 5.43
C VAL A 2 -12.65 -8.03 5.60
N PHE A 3 -11.68 -8.44 4.78
CA PHE A 3 -11.04 -9.77 4.91
C PHE A 3 -10.39 -10.04 6.27
N VAL A 4 -9.79 -9.02 6.90
CA VAL A 4 -9.12 -9.16 8.20
C VAL A 4 -10.15 -9.29 9.31
N ILE A 5 -11.24 -8.52 9.25
CA ILE A 5 -12.35 -8.60 10.22
C ILE A 5 -13.05 -9.95 10.11
N THR A 6 -13.27 -10.47 8.90
CA THR A 6 -13.86 -11.79 8.69
C THR A 6 -12.94 -12.89 9.22
N ALA A 7 -11.64 -12.82 8.99
CA ALA A 7 -10.68 -13.78 9.55
C ALA A 7 -10.68 -13.71 11.09
N ALA A 8 -10.57 -12.52 11.68
CA ALA A 8 -10.60 -12.35 13.13
C ALA A 8 -11.89 -12.89 13.76
N MET A 9 -13.05 -12.69 13.14
CA MET A 9 -14.33 -13.26 13.60
C MET A 9 -14.36 -14.80 13.56
N VAL A 10 -13.67 -15.41 12.60
CA VAL A 10 -13.59 -16.88 12.50
C VAL A 10 -12.66 -17.46 13.57
N PHE A 11 -11.65 -16.69 13.99
CA PHE A 11 -10.64 -17.15 14.95
C PHE A 11 -10.88 -16.67 16.39
N THR A 12 -11.77 -15.69 16.63
CA THR A 12 -11.94 -15.04 17.95
C THR A 12 -13.43 -14.97 18.34
N ASP A 13 -13.78 -15.49 19.53
CA ASP A 13 -15.13 -15.51 20.14
C ASP A 13 -15.66 -14.13 20.58
N THR A 14 -15.17 -13.05 19.96
CA THR A 14 -15.60 -11.68 20.26
C THR A 14 -16.95 -11.39 19.60
N GLY A 15 -17.98 -11.13 20.41
CA GLY A 15 -19.32 -10.80 19.92
C GLY A 15 -19.34 -9.65 18.90
N ALA A 16 -20.11 -9.80 17.82
CA ALA A 16 -20.13 -8.89 16.65
C ALA A 16 -20.26 -7.38 16.97
N LYS A 17 -20.82 -7.02 18.13
CA LYS A 17 -20.93 -5.64 18.60
C LYS A 17 -19.59 -4.99 18.93
N SER A 18 -18.65 -5.70 19.58
CA SER A 18 -17.34 -5.14 19.92
C SER A 18 -16.47 -5.00 18.67
N ALA A 19 -16.51 -5.99 17.78
CA ALA A 19 -15.79 -5.96 16.50
C ALA A 19 -16.26 -4.80 15.59
N THR A 20 -17.56 -4.56 15.52
CA THR A 20 -18.11 -3.43 14.73
C THR A 20 -17.70 -2.08 15.32
N GLY A 21 -17.77 -1.91 16.65
CA GLY A 21 -17.35 -0.68 17.32
C GLY A 21 -15.85 -0.40 17.16
N LEU A 22 -15.03 -1.45 17.22
CA LEU A 22 -13.59 -1.35 16.95
C LEU A 22 -13.33 -0.93 15.50
N ALA A 23 -14.00 -1.55 14.52
CA ALA A 23 -13.82 -1.23 13.11
C ALA A 23 -14.19 0.23 12.78
N VAL A 24 -15.28 0.74 13.36
CA VAL A 24 -15.67 2.15 13.22
C VAL A 24 -14.61 3.07 13.83
N SER A 25 -14.14 2.76 15.03
CA SER A 25 -13.12 3.55 15.74
C SER A 25 -11.80 3.58 14.97
N LEU A 26 -11.34 2.43 14.47
CA LEU A 26 -10.15 2.31 13.63
C LEU A 26 -10.28 3.10 12.32
N SER A 27 -11.47 3.10 11.69
CA SER A 27 -11.73 3.90 10.49
C SER A 27 -11.61 5.41 10.76
N LEU A 28 -12.15 5.89 11.88
CA LEU A 28 -12.03 7.29 12.28
C LEU A 28 -10.58 7.68 12.56
N ILE A 29 -9.84 6.84 13.29
CA ILE A 29 -8.40 7.04 13.52
C ILE A 29 -7.64 7.08 12.20
N ALA A 30 -7.92 6.13 11.30
CA ALA A 30 -7.29 6.07 9.99
C ALA A 30 -7.55 7.35 9.18
N MET A 31 -8.78 7.86 9.18
CA MET A 31 -9.13 9.10 8.48
C MET A 31 -8.39 10.31 9.03
N VAL A 32 -8.34 10.46 10.36
CA VAL A 32 -7.63 11.56 11.04
C VAL A 32 -6.12 11.46 10.78
N TRP A 33 -5.55 10.26 10.93
CA TRP A 33 -4.13 10.04 10.71
C TRP A 33 -3.73 10.26 9.25
N ASN A 34 -4.53 9.82 8.29
CA ASN A 34 -4.32 10.12 6.86
C ASN A 34 -4.18 11.62 6.62
N TYR A 35 -5.06 12.42 7.21
CA TYR A 35 -5.01 13.87 7.07
C TYR A 35 -3.73 14.46 7.70
N ILE A 36 -3.40 14.08 8.94
CA ILE A 36 -2.19 14.55 9.64
C ILE A 36 -0.92 14.17 8.87
N TYR A 37 -0.84 12.92 8.42
CA TYR A 37 0.33 12.41 7.71
C TYR A 37 0.51 13.10 6.36
N ASN A 38 -0.56 13.28 5.60
CA ASN A 38 -0.52 14.05 4.35
C ASN A 38 -0.08 15.50 4.60
N LEU A 39 -0.56 16.15 5.66
CA LEU A 39 -0.15 17.51 6.05
C LEU A 39 1.33 17.61 6.44
N GLY A 40 1.84 16.64 7.21
CA GLY A 40 3.24 16.59 7.61
C GLY A 40 4.15 16.34 6.42
N PHE A 41 3.74 15.45 5.52
CA PHE A 41 4.51 15.12 4.33
C PHE A 41 4.53 16.26 3.31
N ASP A 42 3.41 16.96 3.12
CA ASP A 42 3.32 18.16 2.28
C ASP A 42 4.23 19.27 2.81
N ARG A 43 4.37 19.44 4.14
CA ARG A 43 5.30 20.39 4.75
C ARG A 43 6.78 20.04 4.51
N ILE A 44 7.13 18.76 4.53
CA ILE A 44 8.53 18.33 4.40
C ILE A 44 8.99 18.34 2.94
N PHE A 45 8.08 18.09 1.99
CA PHE A 45 8.48 17.79 0.61
C PHE A 45 7.92 18.70 -0.49
N GLY A 46 6.94 19.57 -0.20
CA GLY A 46 6.39 20.51 -1.19
C GLY A 46 5.72 19.84 -2.40
N GLN A 47 4.91 20.61 -3.14
CA GLN A 47 4.00 20.14 -4.21
C GLN A 47 4.63 19.48 -5.46
N ASN A 48 5.90 19.09 -5.46
CA ASN A 48 6.57 18.55 -6.65
C ASN A 48 6.21 17.07 -6.92
N ARG A 49 5.08 16.89 -7.61
CA ARG A 49 4.44 15.61 -7.94
C ARG A 49 5.10 14.78 -9.07
N ILE A 50 6.18 15.25 -9.71
CA ILE A 50 6.47 14.82 -11.10
C ILE A 50 7.68 13.86 -11.30
N GLN A 51 8.55 13.62 -10.31
CA GLN A 51 9.76 12.76 -10.51
C GLN A 51 10.00 11.68 -9.44
N ARG A 52 8.97 11.22 -8.72
CA ARG A 52 9.20 10.34 -7.56
C ARG A 52 9.31 8.85 -7.94
N SER A 53 10.56 8.38 -7.95
CA SER A 53 10.97 6.97 -7.92
C SER A 53 10.06 6.11 -7.04
N LEU A 54 9.79 4.87 -7.48
CA LEU A 54 9.09 3.82 -6.71
C LEU A 54 9.58 3.73 -5.25
N ARG A 55 10.87 3.99 -5.00
CA ARG A 55 11.47 4.00 -3.65
C ARG A 55 10.88 5.05 -2.72
N MET A 56 10.56 6.24 -3.24
CA MET A 56 9.93 7.31 -2.46
C MET A 56 8.48 6.95 -2.09
N ARG A 57 7.78 6.26 -2.99
CA ARG A 57 6.40 5.80 -2.75
C ARG A 57 6.36 4.68 -1.70
N LEU A 58 7.32 3.75 -1.76
CA LEU A 58 7.50 2.71 -0.74
C LEU A 58 7.88 3.30 0.62
N GLY A 59 8.84 4.22 0.68
CA GLY A 59 9.25 4.87 1.94
C GLY A 59 8.12 5.70 2.57
N HIS A 60 7.33 6.38 1.74
CA HIS A 60 6.15 7.11 2.22
C HIS A 60 5.05 6.17 2.71
N GLY A 61 4.75 5.10 1.98
CA GLY A 61 3.79 4.08 2.41
C GLY A 61 4.21 3.39 3.71
N LEU A 62 5.49 3.03 3.84
CA LEU A 62 6.06 2.47 5.07
C LEU A 62 5.95 3.43 6.25
N GLY A 63 6.28 4.71 6.05
CA GLY A 63 6.19 5.71 7.12
C GLY A 63 4.74 5.99 7.54
N PHE A 64 3.80 5.99 6.59
CA PHE A 64 2.37 6.10 6.87
C PHE A 64 1.90 4.93 7.73
N GLU A 65 2.23 3.72 7.29
CA GLU A 65 1.79 2.47 7.90
C GLU A 65 2.39 2.30 9.31
N LEU A 66 3.68 2.61 9.50
CA LEU A 66 4.30 2.58 10.83
C LEU A 66 3.67 3.59 11.78
N GLY A 67 3.34 4.78 11.29
CA GLY A 67 2.61 5.79 12.07
C GLY A 67 1.21 5.32 12.44
N MET A 68 0.51 4.69 11.49
CA MET A 68 -0.80 4.09 11.69
C MET A 68 -0.76 3.02 12.78
N ILE A 69 0.20 2.09 12.70
CA ILE A 69 0.39 1.02 13.70
C ILE A 69 0.51 1.62 15.10
N VAL A 70 1.33 2.66 15.28
CA VAL A 70 1.50 3.31 16.59
C VAL A 70 0.19 3.95 17.09
N ALA A 71 -0.63 4.49 16.20
CA ALA A 71 -1.92 5.09 16.55
C ALA A 71 -3.02 4.05 16.84
N THR A 72 -3.01 2.90 16.15
CA THR A 72 -4.05 1.87 16.25
C THR A 72 -3.76 0.82 17.33
N LEU A 73 -2.48 0.55 17.62
CA LEU A 73 -2.06 -0.44 18.63
C LEU A 73 -2.68 -0.22 20.01
N PRO A 74 -2.66 0.99 20.62
CA PRO A 74 -3.23 1.20 21.95
C PRO A 74 -4.74 0.91 22.00
N LEU A 75 -5.46 1.27 20.94
CA LEU A 75 -6.89 1.00 20.83
C LEU A 75 -7.17 -0.50 20.70
N MET A 76 -6.43 -1.19 19.84
CA MET A 76 -6.60 -2.64 19.63
C MET A 76 -6.28 -3.43 20.89
N MET A 77 -5.18 -3.10 21.59
CA MET A 77 -4.84 -3.70 22.88
C MET A 77 -5.94 -3.48 23.91
N TRP A 78 -6.49 -2.27 23.99
CA TRP A 78 -7.55 -1.97 24.97
C TRP A 78 -8.85 -2.71 24.66
N VAL A 79 -9.28 -2.77 23.40
CA VAL A 79 -10.58 -3.35 23.03
C VAL A 79 -10.52 -4.88 22.96
N LEU A 80 -9.44 -5.44 22.41
CA LEU A 80 -9.29 -6.89 22.25
C LEU A 80 -8.64 -7.56 23.47
N GLN A 81 -8.14 -6.78 24.43
CA GLN A 81 -7.42 -7.29 25.62
C GLN A 81 -6.25 -8.21 25.24
N LEU A 82 -5.64 -7.94 24.09
CA LEU A 82 -4.48 -8.67 23.56
C LEU A 82 -3.19 -7.96 23.98
N ASP A 83 -2.12 -8.72 24.13
CA ASP A 83 -0.79 -8.20 24.43
C ASP A 83 -0.17 -7.45 23.24
N PHE A 84 0.79 -6.58 23.55
CA PHE A 84 1.47 -5.76 22.55
C PHE A 84 2.07 -6.58 21.41
N TRP A 85 2.72 -7.71 21.74
CA TRP A 85 3.41 -8.53 20.75
C TRP A 85 2.42 -9.20 19.81
N THR A 86 1.31 -9.74 20.32
CA THR A 86 0.26 -10.35 19.49
C THR A 86 -0.32 -9.34 18.49
N VAL A 87 -0.72 -8.15 18.95
CA VAL A 87 -1.32 -7.14 18.06
C VAL A 87 -0.28 -6.60 17.07
N PHE A 88 0.96 -6.38 17.52
CA PHE A 88 2.05 -5.91 16.68
C PHE A 88 2.40 -6.91 15.57
N ILE A 89 2.51 -8.20 15.90
CA ILE A 89 2.81 -9.26 14.92
C ILE A 89 1.66 -9.40 13.91
N MET A 90 0.41 -9.29 14.37
CA MET A 90 -0.76 -9.33 13.50
C MET A 90 -0.74 -8.18 12.47
N ASP A 91 -0.50 -6.95 12.92
CA ASP A 91 -0.39 -5.79 12.03
C ASP A 91 0.82 -5.91 11.10
N LEU A 92 1.98 -6.29 11.64
CA LEU A 92 3.22 -6.45 10.87
C LEU A 92 3.07 -7.52 9.77
N GLY A 93 2.37 -8.61 10.04
CA GLY A 93 2.07 -9.64 9.04
C GLY A 93 1.27 -9.09 7.87
N VAL A 94 0.28 -8.23 8.13
CA VAL A 94 -0.52 -7.56 7.10
C VAL A 94 0.34 -6.59 6.30
N VAL A 95 1.19 -5.78 6.96
CA VAL A 95 2.10 -4.84 6.28
C VAL A 95 3.07 -5.56 5.36
N ILE A 96 3.73 -6.61 5.85
CA ILE A 96 4.68 -7.39 5.05
C ILE A 96 3.96 -8.03 3.86
N PHE A 97 2.76 -8.57 4.07
CA PHE A 97 1.95 -9.13 2.99
C PHE A 97 1.65 -8.08 1.91
N PHE A 98 1.22 -6.87 2.28
CA PHE A 98 0.97 -5.78 1.33
C PHE A 98 2.23 -5.30 0.63
N LEU A 99 3.38 -5.26 1.30
CA LEU A 99 4.66 -4.90 0.69
C LEU A 99 5.09 -5.91 -0.38
N VAL A 100 5.03 -7.21 -0.05
CA VAL A 100 5.34 -8.28 -1.00
C VAL A 100 4.38 -8.22 -2.18
N TYR A 101 3.08 -8.08 -1.92
CA TYR A 101 2.07 -7.89 -2.96
C TYR A 101 2.40 -6.69 -3.87
N ALA A 102 2.74 -5.54 -3.30
CA ALA A 102 3.07 -4.33 -4.05
C ALA A 102 4.33 -4.52 -4.91
N ILE A 103 5.36 -5.20 -4.42
CA ILE A 103 6.59 -5.49 -5.17
C ILE A 103 6.26 -6.41 -6.35
N ILE A 104 5.54 -7.51 -6.12
CA ILE A 104 5.15 -8.46 -7.17
C ILE A 104 4.28 -7.75 -8.22
N PHE A 105 3.30 -6.96 -7.79
CA PHE A 105 2.43 -6.21 -8.69
C PHE A 105 3.21 -5.23 -9.57
N ASN A 106 4.14 -4.47 -8.98
CA ASN A 106 5.01 -3.56 -9.75
C ASN A 106 5.88 -4.33 -10.75
N TRP A 107 6.45 -5.45 -10.34
CA TRP A 107 7.26 -6.29 -11.25
C TRP A 107 6.43 -6.83 -12.42
N VAL A 108 5.21 -7.31 -12.16
CA VAL A 108 4.29 -7.77 -13.21
C VAL A 108 3.91 -6.62 -14.15
N TYR A 109 3.65 -5.43 -13.62
CA TYR A 109 3.36 -4.24 -14.42
C TYR A 109 4.51 -3.90 -15.38
N ASP A 110 5.75 -3.92 -14.89
CA ASP A 110 6.94 -3.63 -15.70
C ASP A 110 7.12 -4.69 -16.82
N VAL A 111 6.93 -5.98 -16.51
CA VAL A 111 7.01 -7.07 -17.50
C VAL A 111 5.93 -6.96 -18.57
N ILE A 112 4.71 -6.62 -18.20
CA ILE A 112 3.61 -6.40 -19.16
C ILE A 112 3.91 -5.18 -20.01
N ARG A 113 4.34 -4.08 -19.39
CA ARG A 113 4.66 -2.83 -20.09
C ARG A 113 5.78 -3.02 -21.12
N GLU A 114 6.85 -3.74 -20.79
CA GLU A 114 7.91 -4.06 -21.76
C GLU A 114 7.36 -4.84 -22.96
N ARG A 115 6.52 -5.86 -22.73
CA ARG A 115 5.93 -6.65 -23.83
C ARG A 115 5.05 -5.83 -24.76
N PHE A 116 4.25 -4.90 -24.23
CA PHE A 116 3.41 -4.02 -25.05
C PHE A 116 4.19 -2.90 -25.75
N PHE A 117 5.21 -2.31 -25.10
CA PHE A 117 5.99 -1.22 -25.69
C PHE A 117 6.95 -1.69 -26.80
N LEU A 118 7.56 -2.87 -26.65
CA LEU A 118 8.44 -3.45 -27.68
C LEU A 118 7.68 -3.77 -28.99
N SER A 119 6.38 -4.03 -28.89
CA SER A 119 5.51 -4.30 -30.06
C SER A 119 5.19 -3.05 -30.87
N GLN A 120 5.18 -1.86 -30.26
CA GLN A 120 4.89 -0.60 -30.96
C GLN A 120 6.14 0.04 -31.60
N VAL A 121 7.32 -0.07 -30.96
CA VAL A 121 8.57 0.46 -31.51
C VAL A 121 9.01 -0.31 -32.77
N SER A 122 8.84 -1.64 -32.77
CA SER A 122 9.15 -2.49 -33.93
C SER A 122 8.31 -2.10 -35.17
N ASN A 123 7.05 -1.71 -34.98
CA ASN A 123 6.16 -1.31 -36.10
C ASN A 123 6.49 0.10 -36.64
N SER A 124 7.08 0.99 -35.82
CA SER A 124 7.47 2.35 -36.24
C SER A 124 8.79 2.40 -37.04
N ASN A 125 9.72 1.47 -36.77
CA ASN A 125 11.01 1.38 -37.48
C ASN A 125 10.88 0.78 -38.88
N THR A 126 9.78 0.09 -39.19
CA THR A 126 9.49 -0.41 -40.54
C THR A 126 9.06 0.71 -41.51
N ILE A 127 8.57 1.84 -40.99
CA ILE A 127 8.02 2.94 -41.81
C ILE A 127 9.09 4.02 -42.11
N THR A 128 10.22 4.06 -41.39
CA THR A 128 11.23 5.12 -41.48
C THR A 128 12.57 4.70 -42.10
N GLN A 129 12.71 3.46 -42.56
CA GLN A 129 13.91 3.04 -43.31
C GLN A 129 13.92 3.72 -44.69
N PRO A 130 14.93 4.55 -45.04
CA PRO A 130 15.06 5.05 -46.40
C PRO A 130 15.35 3.86 -47.33
N VAL A 131 14.55 3.72 -48.39
CA VAL A 131 14.79 2.73 -49.45
C VAL A 131 16.20 2.93 -49.99
N LYS A 132 17.08 1.94 -49.74
CA LYS A 132 18.44 1.92 -50.26
C LYS A 132 18.35 1.89 -51.80
N PRO A 133 19.03 2.80 -52.53
CA PRO A 133 19.02 2.72 -53.99
C PRO A 133 19.67 1.40 -54.39
N THR A 134 18.95 0.59 -55.15
CA THR A 134 19.49 -0.54 -55.90
C THR A 134 20.56 0.00 -56.85
N ALA A 135 21.81 -0.37 -56.58
CA ALA A 135 22.93 -0.20 -57.49
C ALA A 135 22.98 -1.36 -58.49
#